data_AF-A0A534X3K7-F1
#
_entry.id   AF-A0A534X3K7-F1
#
_cell.length_a   1.000
_cell.length_b   1.000
_cell.length_c   1.000
_cell.angle_alpha   90.00
_cell.angle_beta   90.00
_cell.angle_gamma   90.00
#
_symmetry.space_group_name_H-M   'P 1'
#
loop_
_entity.id
_entity.type
_entity.pdbx_description
1 polymer ?
#
loop_
_entity_poly.entity_id
_entity_poly.type
_entity_poly.pdbx_seq_one_letter_code
_entity_poly.pdbx_strand_id
1 'polypeptide(L)'
;PKDIPFPVDVSLSADDRFLFVDTFMDGSCRVYDVSDPHHPKLVHTQKIGSQVNMVSETWDGKRVYFTSSLLANWDKTGKDNEQFLKAYGWDGKRLTPLFAVDFLKEGLGRPHIMHFGQERFYKNQIYTGEAGRLATTR
;
A
#
# COMPACT_ATOMS: atom_id res chain seq x y z
N PRO A 1 9.94 13.72 -19.11
CA PRO A 1 8.57 14.29 -19.03
C PRO A 1 8.13 14.39 -17.56
N LYS A 2 8.04 15.61 -17.02
CA LYS A 2 7.66 15.86 -15.61
C LYS A 2 6.15 15.70 -15.37
N ASP A 3 5.38 15.62 -16.47
CA ASP A 3 3.92 15.66 -16.48
C ASP A 3 3.25 14.28 -16.68
N ILE A 4 4.05 13.22 -16.88
CA ILE A 4 3.51 11.86 -16.98
C ILE A 4 3.58 11.24 -15.58
N PRO A 5 2.44 10.97 -14.92
CA PRO A 5 2.43 10.22 -13.68
C PRO A 5 3.12 8.88 -13.93
N PHE A 6 3.94 8.40 -13.00
CA PHE A 6 4.62 7.12 -13.10
C PHE A 6 4.02 6.15 -12.08
N PRO A 7 2.95 5.40 -12.42
CA PRO A 7 2.36 4.43 -11.52
C PRO A 7 3.36 3.33 -11.19
N VAL A 8 3.50 2.99 -9.91
CA VAL A 8 4.48 2.02 -9.44
C VAL A 8 3.88 0.92 -8.58
N ASP A 9 2.77 1.19 -7.91
CA ASP A 9 2.06 0.19 -7.11
C ASP A 9 0.55 0.46 -7.08
N VAL A 10 -0.22 -0.59 -6.80
CA VAL A 10 -1.67 -0.52 -6.64
C VAL A 10 -2.15 -1.41 -5.50
N SER A 11 -3.20 -0.98 -4.81
CA SER A 11 -3.89 -1.78 -3.80
C SER A 11 -5.40 -1.70 -4.04
N LEU A 12 -6.06 -2.86 -4.06
CA LEU A 12 -7.52 -2.95 -4.11
C LEU A 12 -8.05 -2.94 -2.68
N SER A 13 -9.13 -2.19 -2.44
CA SER A 13 -9.76 -2.15 -1.12
C SER A 13 -10.39 -3.49 -0.76
N ALA A 14 -10.53 -3.76 0.53
CA ALA A 14 -11.05 -5.01 1.09
C ALA A 14 -12.49 -5.34 0.66
N ASP A 15 -13.24 -4.33 0.21
CA ASP A 15 -14.59 -4.45 -0.35
C ASP A 15 -14.63 -4.43 -1.89
N ASP A 16 -13.47 -4.55 -2.55
CA ASP A 16 -13.27 -4.52 -4.01
C ASP A 16 -13.75 -3.25 -4.71
N ARG A 17 -14.07 -2.19 -3.96
CA ARG A 17 -14.68 -0.97 -4.50
C ARG A 17 -13.67 0.07 -4.96
N PHE A 18 -12.54 0.21 -4.28
CA PHE A 18 -11.59 1.29 -4.51
C PHE A 18 -10.22 0.72 -4.92
N LEU A 19 -9.64 1.29 -5.98
CA LEU A 19 -8.27 1.02 -6.39
C LEU A 19 -7.40 2.22 -6.02
N PHE A 20 -6.49 2.02 -5.07
CA PHE A 20 -5.44 2.98 -4.72
C PHE A 20 -4.29 2.80 -5.70
N VAL A 21 -3.85 3.89 -6.33
CA VAL A 21 -2.78 3.89 -7.34
C VAL A 21 -1.74 4.93 -6.97
N ASP A 22 -0.54 4.47 -6.67
CA ASP A 22 0.57 5.33 -6.29
C ASP A 22 1.41 5.71 -7.50
N THR A 23 1.75 7.00 -7.58
CA THR A 23 2.60 7.53 -8.65
C THR A 23 3.87 8.15 -8.06
N PHE A 24 5.00 7.62 -8.50
CA PHE A 24 6.28 7.81 -7.83
C PHE A 24 6.78 9.25 -7.86
N MET A 25 6.90 9.83 -9.06
CA MET A 25 7.59 11.11 -9.24
C MET A 25 6.85 12.30 -8.64
N ASP A 26 5.52 12.30 -8.70
CA ASP A 26 4.66 13.32 -8.10
C ASP A 26 4.20 12.94 -6.68
N GLY A 27 4.66 11.80 -6.14
CA GLY A 27 4.44 11.36 -4.76
C GLY A 27 2.98 11.34 -4.30
N SER A 28 2.07 11.03 -5.23
CA SER A 28 0.63 11.12 -4.99
C SER A 28 -0.04 9.75 -5.07
N CYS A 29 -1.05 9.55 -4.23
CA CYS A 29 -1.99 8.44 -4.35
C CYS A 29 -3.26 8.95 -5.06
N ARG A 30 -3.71 8.19 -6.07
CA ARG A 30 -4.96 8.41 -6.79
C ARG A 30 -5.91 7.26 -6.48
N VAL A 31 -7.13 7.58 -6.05
CA VAL A 31 -8.12 6.57 -5.68
C VAL A 31 -9.22 6.54 -6.73
N TYR A 32 -9.44 5.38 -7.32
CA TYR A 32 -10.49 5.15 -8.30
C TYR A 32 -11.61 4.33 -7.67
N ASP A 33 -12.87 4.75 -7.83
CA ASP A 33 -14.02 3.86 -7.62
C ASP A 33 -14.10 2.92 -8.84
N VAL A 34 -13.97 1.62 -8.58
CA VAL A 34 -13.94 0.53 -9.55
C VAL A 34 -15.12 -0.43 -9.35
N SER A 35 -16.22 0.03 -8.72
CA SER A 35 -17.47 -0.74 -8.61
C SER A 35 -17.98 -1.23 -9.97
N ASP A 36 -17.69 -0.47 -11.03
CA ASP A 36 -17.73 -0.93 -12.42
C ASP A 36 -16.30 -0.96 -12.97
N PRO A 37 -15.67 -2.15 -13.09
CA PRO A 37 -14.27 -2.26 -13.50
C PRO A 37 -14.04 -1.86 -14.96
N HIS A 38 -15.09 -1.79 -15.79
CA HIS A 38 -14.99 -1.31 -17.17
C HIS A 38 -15.06 0.22 -17.28
N HIS A 39 -15.52 0.91 -16.23
CA HIS A 39 -15.65 2.37 -16.20
C HIS A 39 -15.13 2.97 -14.88
N PRO A 40 -13.83 2.81 -14.57
CA PRO A 40 -13.24 3.31 -13.34
C PRO A 40 -13.32 4.84 -13.25
N LYS A 41 -13.61 5.38 -12.06
CA LYS A 41 -13.79 6.82 -11.83
C LYS A 41 -12.80 7.32 -10.78
N LEU A 42 -11.98 8.31 -11.13
CA LEU A 42 -11.12 8.99 -10.15
C LEU A 42 -12.00 9.74 -9.14
N VAL A 43 -11.94 9.37 -7.86
CA VAL A 43 -12.76 9.96 -6.78
C VAL A 43 -11.94 10.76 -5.77
N HIS A 44 -10.64 10.48 -5.63
CA HIS A 44 -9.77 11.18 -4.71
C HIS A 44 -8.33 11.25 -5.22
N THR A 45 -7.60 12.31 -4.87
CA THR A 45 -6.15 12.43 -5.12
C THR A 45 -5.51 13.11 -3.93
N GLN A 46 -4.40 12.55 -3.44
CA GLN A 46 -3.70 13.10 -2.30
C GLN A 46 -2.19 12.96 -2.45
N LYS A 47 -1.49 14.07 -2.19
CA LYS A 47 -0.03 14.10 -2.07
C LYS A 47 0.36 13.40 -0.76
N ILE A 48 1.12 12.31 -0.86
CA ILE A 48 1.57 11.51 0.29
C ILE A 48 2.96 11.96 0.75
N GLY A 49 3.84 12.30 -0.20
CA GLY A 49 5.18 12.81 0.06
C GLY A 49 5.85 13.37 -1.18
N SER A 50 7.12 13.75 -1.09
CA SER A 50 7.93 14.12 -2.27
C SER A 50 7.92 13.02 -3.33
N GLN A 51 8.01 11.75 -2.91
CA GLN A 51 7.83 10.52 -3.67
C GLN A 51 7.00 9.52 -2.86
N VAL A 52 6.37 8.57 -3.53
CA VAL A 52 5.63 7.47 -2.89
C VAL A 52 5.73 6.23 -3.77
N ASN A 53 5.91 5.05 -3.19
CA ASN A 53 6.05 3.82 -3.93
C ASN A 53 4.94 2.83 -3.62
N MET A 54 5.00 2.14 -2.48
CA MET A 54 4.08 1.04 -2.19
C MET A 54 2.86 1.55 -1.43
N VAL A 55 1.70 0.96 -1.74
CA VAL A 55 0.43 1.16 -1.05
C VAL A 55 -0.13 -0.19 -0.61
N SER A 56 -0.67 -0.25 0.60
CA SER A 56 -1.26 -1.49 1.12
C SER A 56 -2.40 -1.17 2.09
N GLU A 57 -3.61 -1.58 1.73
CA GLU A 57 -4.75 -1.54 2.65
C GLU A 57 -4.73 -2.73 3.61
N THR A 58 -5.17 -2.50 4.85
CA THR A 58 -5.41 -3.57 5.80
C THR A 58 -6.63 -4.39 5.43
N TRP A 59 -6.60 -5.67 5.79
CA TRP A 59 -7.68 -6.63 5.53
C TRP A 59 -9.06 -6.22 6.07
N ASP A 60 -9.12 -5.32 7.06
CA ASP A 60 -10.35 -4.80 7.65
C ASP A 60 -10.90 -3.55 6.93
N GLY A 61 -10.21 -3.08 5.88
CA GLY A 61 -10.57 -1.89 5.11
C GLY A 61 -10.44 -0.57 5.86
N LYS A 62 -9.82 -0.56 7.05
CA LYS A 62 -9.80 0.64 7.92
C LYS A 62 -8.59 1.53 7.69
N ARG A 63 -7.48 0.98 7.20
CA ARG A 63 -6.20 1.68 7.12
C ARG A 63 -5.50 1.40 5.81
N VAL A 64 -4.88 2.43 5.26
CA VAL A 64 -4.02 2.38 4.09
C VAL A 64 -2.63 2.85 4.50
N TYR A 65 -1.61 2.07 4.16
CA TYR A 65 -0.22 2.38 4.47
C TYR A 65 0.54 2.66 3.19
N PHE A 66 1.43 3.64 3.28
CA PHE A 66 2.26 4.08 2.17
C PHE A 66 3.73 4.06 2.55
N THR A 67 4.58 3.59 1.65
CA THR A 67 6.03 3.67 1.79
C THR A 67 6.67 4.35 0.59
N SER A 68 7.82 4.97 0.80
CA SER A 68 8.36 5.90 -0.19
C SER A 68 9.42 5.32 -1.13
N SER A 69 10.19 4.30 -0.77
CA SER A 69 11.35 3.86 -1.58
C SER A 69 10.94 2.91 -2.70
N LEU A 70 11.38 3.22 -3.92
CA LEU A 70 11.31 2.32 -5.08
C LEU A 70 12.56 1.45 -5.19
N LEU A 71 13.69 2.08 -5.52
CA LEU A 71 15.02 1.49 -5.54
C LEU A 71 16.01 2.59 -5.14
N ALA A 72 17.03 2.26 -4.35
CA ALA A 72 17.91 3.27 -3.75
C ALA A 72 18.54 4.26 -4.74
N ASN A 73 18.83 3.83 -5.98
CA ASN A 73 19.41 4.67 -7.03
C ASN A 73 18.37 5.48 -7.83
N TRP A 74 17.08 5.18 -7.67
CA TRP A 74 15.98 5.85 -8.36
C TRP A 74 15.21 6.80 -7.44
N ASP A 75 15.35 6.60 -6.13
CA ASP A 75 14.84 7.52 -5.12
C ASP A 75 15.43 8.91 -5.29
N LYS A 76 14.61 9.91 -4.96
CA LYS A 76 15.02 11.30 -4.88
C LYS A 76 16.11 11.46 -3.84
N THR A 77 16.89 12.52 -4.01
CA THR A 77 18.05 12.84 -3.17
C THR A 77 17.86 14.18 -2.46
N GLY A 78 18.77 14.48 -1.52
CA GLY A 78 18.75 15.75 -0.78
C GLY A 78 17.45 15.96 0.00
N LYS A 79 16.88 17.16 -0.09
CA LYS A 79 15.66 17.55 0.64
C LYS A 79 14.42 16.73 0.26
N ASP A 80 14.42 16.11 -0.91
CA ASP A 80 13.27 15.35 -1.41
C ASP A 80 13.43 13.83 -1.15
N ASN A 81 14.51 13.38 -0.50
CA ASN A 81 14.76 11.97 -0.14
C ASN A 81 13.98 11.53 1.10
N GLU A 82 12.65 11.69 1.08
CA GLU A 82 11.81 11.23 2.18
C GLU A 82 11.80 9.69 2.25
N GLN A 83 12.16 9.10 3.40
CA GLN A 83 12.04 7.66 3.66
C GLN A 83 11.02 7.46 4.77
N PHE A 84 9.80 7.06 4.42
CA PHE A 84 8.72 6.97 5.41
C PHE A 84 7.88 5.71 5.29
N LEU A 85 7.24 5.38 6.40
CA LEU A 85 5.95 4.69 6.45
C LEU A 85 4.91 5.69 6.93
N LYS A 86 3.85 5.92 6.17
CA LYS A 86 2.72 6.78 6.57
C LYS A 86 1.44 5.95 6.58
N ALA A 87 0.67 6.04 7.65
CA ALA A 87 -0.62 5.37 7.79
C ALA A 87 -1.76 6.39 7.71
N TYR A 88 -2.81 6.01 6.99
CA TYR A 88 -4.02 6.79 6.83
C TYR A 88 -5.25 5.93 7.13
N GLY A 89 -6.30 6.54 7.65
CA GLY A 89 -7.64 5.94 7.65
C GLY A 89 -8.32 6.21 6.31
N TRP A 90 -9.14 5.27 5.84
CA TRP A 90 -9.99 5.44 4.66
C TRP A 90 -11.46 5.32 5.05
N ASP A 91 -12.25 6.35 4.75
CA ASP A 91 -13.70 6.41 5.04
C ASP A 91 -14.56 6.26 3.77
N GLY A 92 -13.96 5.85 2.65
CA GLY A 92 -14.60 5.82 1.33
C GLY A 92 -14.60 7.17 0.59
N LYS A 93 -14.03 8.22 1.19
CA LYS A 93 -13.98 9.57 0.60
C LYS A 93 -12.61 10.24 0.73
N ARG A 94 -11.94 10.09 1.88
CA ARG A 94 -10.71 10.81 2.21
C ARG A 94 -9.71 9.93 2.95
N LEU A 95 -8.43 10.12 2.64
CA LEU A 95 -7.32 9.56 3.40
C LEU A 95 -6.99 10.50 4.58
N THR A 96 -7.32 10.07 5.79
CA THR A 96 -7.09 10.85 7.00
C THR A 96 -5.77 10.42 7.65
N PRO A 97 -4.77 11.32 7.84
CA PRO A 97 -3.50 10.95 8.45
C PRO A 97 -3.69 10.34 9.84
N LEU A 98 -2.99 9.24 10.13
CA LEU A 98 -2.98 8.60 11.45
C LEU A 98 -1.61 8.78 12.11
N PHE A 99 -0.56 8.27 11.46
CA PHE A 99 0.81 8.42 11.94
C PHE A 99 1.82 8.35 10.79
N ALA A 100 3.05 8.77 11.08
CA ALA A 100 4.18 8.67 10.17
C ALA A 100 5.43 8.21 10.94
N VAL A 101 6.24 7.37 10.31
CA VAL A 101 7.56 6.95 10.79
C VAL A 101 8.59 7.41 9.78
N ASP A 102 9.61 8.13 10.23
CA ASP A 102 10.76 8.54 9.42
C ASP A 102 11.85 7.48 9.54
N PHE A 103 12.05 6.71 8.47
CA PHE A 103 12.99 5.59 8.47
C PHE A 103 14.45 6.05 8.53
N LEU A 104 14.79 7.25 8.06
CA LEU A 104 16.16 7.77 8.20
C LEU A 104 16.43 8.16 9.65
N LYS A 105 15.47 8.84 10.28
CA LYS A 105 15.57 9.24 11.69
C LYS A 105 15.65 8.02 12.63
N GLU A 106 14.86 6.99 12.35
CA GLU A 106 14.82 5.76 13.16
C GLU A 106 15.94 4.76 12.79
N GLY A 107 16.78 5.05 11.78
CA GLY A 107 17.86 4.14 11.35
C GLY A 107 17.38 2.83 10.71
N LEU A 108 16.18 2.84 10.13
CA LEU A 108 15.50 1.66 9.56
C LEU A 108 15.77 1.47 8.05
N GLY A 109 16.53 2.36 7.42
CA GLY A 109 16.89 2.25 6.00
C GLY A 109 15.80 2.77 5.07
N ARG A 110 15.46 2.00 4.03
CA ARG A 110 14.52 2.40 2.97
C ARG A 110 13.27 1.51 2.98
N PRO A 111 12.07 2.05 3.28
CA PRO A 111 10.84 1.26 3.38
C PRO A 111 10.29 0.90 2.00
N HIS A 112 9.95 -0.37 1.82
CA HIS A 112 9.36 -0.90 0.58
C HIS A 112 8.01 -1.57 0.88
N ILE A 113 7.75 -2.77 0.37
CA ILE A 113 6.46 -3.46 0.52
C ILE A 113 6.09 -3.73 1.98
N MET A 114 4.79 -3.58 2.31
CA MET A 114 4.22 -3.85 3.62
C MET A 114 3.15 -4.94 3.50
N HIS A 115 3.40 -6.11 4.08
CA HIS A 115 2.43 -7.21 4.05
C HIS A 115 1.59 -7.23 5.34
N PHE A 116 0.36 -6.74 5.25
CA PHE A 116 -0.61 -6.85 6.33
C PHE A 116 -1.36 -8.17 6.17
N GLY A 117 -0.87 -9.18 6.87
CA GLY A 117 -1.48 -10.49 6.89
C GLY A 117 -2.98 -10.46 7.24
N GLN A 118 -3.77 -11.39 6.71
CA GLN A 118 -5.17 -11.55 7.08
C GLN A 118 -5.29 -12.45 8.32
N GLU A 119 -5.88 -11.95 9.42
CA GLU A 119 -6.02 -12.70 10.67
C GLU A 119 -6.61 -14.11 10.47
N ARG A 120 -7.62 -14.24 9.59
CA ARG A 120 -8.27 -15.52 9.25
C ARG A 120 -7.34 -16.51 8.52
N PHE A 121 -6.41 -16.01 7.73
CA PHE A 121 -5.43 -16.84 7.01
C PHE A 121 -4.41 -17.45 7.99
N TYR A 122 -3.92 -16.66 8.96
CA TYR A 122 -2.94 -17.15 9.96
C TYR A 122 -3.57 -18.02 11.06
N LYS A 123 -4.86 -17.82 11.38
CA LYS A 123 -5.58 -18.69 12.33
C LYS A 123 -5.75 -20.12 11.83
N ASN A 124 -5.83 -20.34 10.52
CA ASN A 124 -6.10 -21.66 9.94
C ASN A 124 -4.86 -22.47 9.56
N GLN A 125 -3.63 -21.94 9.71
CA GLN A 125 -2.42 -22.62 9.19
C GLN A 125 -1.30 -22.91 10.19
N ILE A 126 -1.35 -22.45 11.44
CA ILE A 126 -0.19 -22.61 12.36
C ILE A 126 -0.49 -23.46 13.61
N TYR A 127 -1.77 -23.73 13.95
CA TYR A 127 -2.10 -24.50 15.17
C TYR A 127 -3.00 -25.72 14.97
N THR A 128 -3.46 -26.02 13.76
CA THR A 128 -4.04 -27.34 13.46
C THR A 128 -2.92 -28.27 13.04
N GLY A 129 -2.15 -28.73 14.02
CA GLY A 129 -1.35 -29.95 13.87
C GLY A 129 -2.26 -31.15 13.66
N GLU A 130 -2.88 -31.26 12.48
CA GLU A 130 -3.42 -32.52 12.01
C GLU A 130 -2.26 -33.30 11.38
N ALA A 131 -1.81 -34.30 12.12
CA ALA A 131 -0.87 -35.31 11.64
C ALA A 131 -1.34 -35.85 10.28
N GLY A 132 -0.36 -36.03 9.39
CA GLY A 132 -0.53 -36.32 7.97
C GLY A 132 -1.70 -37.23 7.61
N ARG A 133 -2.53 -36.76 6.68
CA ARG A 133 -3.27 -37.65 5.79
C ARG A 133 -2.33 -38.08 4.67
N LEU A 134 -1.72 -39.25 4.86
CA LEU A 134 -1.19 -40.06 3.77
C LEU A 134 -2.28 -40.22 2.71
N ALA A 135 -1.97 -39.84 1.47
CA ALA A 135 -2.84 -40.07 0.33
C ALA A 135 -3.07 -41.57 0.18
N THR A 136 -4.27 -42.04 0.50
CA THR A 136 -4.71 -43.38 0.12
C THR A 136 -5.06 -43.37 -1.35
N THR A 137 -4.26 -44.12 -2.09
CA THR A 137 -4.41 -44.51 -3.50
C THR A 137 -5.81 -45.03 -3.82
N ARG A 138 -6.34 -44.60 -4.96
CA ARG A 138 -7.21 -45.40 -5.85
C ARG A 138 -6.81 -45.13 -7.28
#